data_AF-A0A973XA02-F1
#
_entry.id   AF-A0A973XA02-F1
#
_cell.length_a   1.000
_cell.length_b   1.000
_cell.length_c   1.000
_cell.angle_alpha   90.00
_cell.angle_beta   90.00
_cell.angle_gamma   90.00
#
_symmetry.space_group_name_H-M   'P 1'
#
loop_
_entity.id
_entity.type
_entity.pdbx_description
1 polymer ?
#
loop_
_entity_poly.entity_id
_entity_poly.type
_entity_poly.pdbx_seq_one_letter_code
_entity_poly.pdbx_strand_id
1 'polypeptide(L)'
;MNTMTVDDFHATIQFDPELDLFRGEILGLNGGVDFYGKNPKELRAEFKRSLQIFLDVCKEKGIAPRRHFSGKFNLRISPELHEKLAIAAQAQGKSINTLAQEALRVCVAS
;
A
#
# COMPACT_ATOMS: atom_id res chain seq x y z
N MET A 1 3.97 3.96 12.42
CA MET A 1 4.57 2.76 11.80
C MET A 1 5.62 3.22 10.82
N ASN A 2 6.80 2.62 10.83
CA ASN A 2 7.85 2.95 9.86
C ASN A 2 7.68 2.06 8.63
N THR A 3 8.13 2.55 7.48
CA THR A 3 8.14 1.77 6.24
C THR A 3 9.57 1.38 5.87
N MET A 4 9.71 0.21 5.26
CA MET A 4 10.94 -0.25 4.63
C MET A 4 10.65 -0.50 3.15
N THR A 5 11.54 -0.04 2.28
CA THR A 5 11.44 -0.26 0.84
C THR A 5 12.60 -1.12 0.39
N VAL A 6 12.29 -2.15 -0.40
CA VAL A 6 13.27 -3.02 -1.06
C VAL A 6 12.78 -3.21 -2.49
N ASP A 7 13.60 -2.79 -3.46
CA ASP A 7 13.23 -2.70 -4.87
C ASP A 7 11.92 -1.89 -5.00
N ASP A 8 10.90 -2.41 -5.69
CA ASP A 8 9.58 -1.77 -5.85
C ASP A 8 8.54 -2.25 -4.82
N PHE A 9 8.98 -2.85 -3.71
CA PHE A 9 8.11 -3.37 -2.66
C PHE A 9 8.28 -2.60 -1.36
N HIS A 10 7.16 -2.37 -0.69
CA HIS A 10 7.09 -1.63 0.57
C HIS A 10 6.59 -2.56 1.66
N ALA A 11 7.14 -2.41 2.87
CA ALA A 11 6.66 -3.13 4.05
C ALA A 11 6.46 -2.16 5.22
N THR A 12 5.45 -2.43 6.06
CA THR A 12 5.36 -1.77 7.37
C THR A 12 6.18 -2.52 8.39
N ILE A 13 6.88 -1.81 9.26
CA ILE A 13 7.69 -2.39 10.33
C ILE A 13 7.08 -2.01 11.68
N GLN A 14 6.87 -3.03 12.51
CA GLN A 14 6.29 -2.93 13.85
C GLN A 14 7.11 -3.76 14.83
N PHE A 15 7.24 -3.31 16.07
CA PHE A 15 7.85 -4.11 17.12
C PHE A 15 6.81 -5.10 17.66
N ASP A 16 7.20 -6.37 17.73
CA ASP A 16 6.44 -7.47 18.30
C ASP A 16 7.00 -7.76 19.70
N PRO A 17 6.31 -7.35 20.78
CA PRO A 17 6.80 -7.47 22.14
C PRO A 17 6.78 -8.91 22.67
N GLU A 18 5.98 -9.81 22.08
CA GLU A 18 5.92 -11.20 22.52
C GLU A 18 7.13 -11.99 22.03
N LEU A 19 7.60 -11.67 20.82
CA LEU A 19 8.76 -12.31 20.20
C LEU A 19 10.07 -11.55 20.43
N ASP A 20 10.00 -10.31 20.92
CA ASP A 20 11.14 -9.37 21.02
C ASP A 20 11.84 -9.18 19.66
N LEU A 21 11.04 -9.03 18.60
CA LEU A 21 11.49 -8.88 17.22
C LEU A 21 10.76 -7.74 16.52
N PHE A 22 11.32 -7.25 15.42
CA PHE A 22 10.57 -6.43 14.48
C PHE A 22 9.87 -7.33 13.47
N ARG A 23 8.55 -7.16 13.34
CA ARG A 23 7.73 -7.75 12.28
C ARG A 23 7.67 -6.78 11.10
N GLY A 24 7.87 -7.30 9.90
CA GLY A 24 7.62 -6.63 8.64
C GLY A 24 6.47 -7.28 7.88
N GLU A 25 5.53 -6.48 7.39
CA GLU A 25 4.43 -6.95 6.51
C GLU A 25 4.56 -6.27 5.14
N ILE A 26 4.72 -7.05 4.07
CA ILE A 26 4.83 -6.53 2.69
C ILE A 26 3.46 -6.11 2.15
N LEU A 27 3.39 -4.88 1.64
CA LEU A 27 2.17 -4.24 1.14
C LEU A 27 1.96 -4.47 -0.36
N GLY A 28 0.69 -4.42 -0.78
CA GLY A 28 0.31 -4.45 -2.20
C GLY A 28 0.34 -5.84 -2.85
N LEU A 29 0.69 -6.88 -2.10
CA LEU A 29 0.68 -8.27 -2.57
C LEU A 29 -0.72 -8.89 -2.52
N ASN A 30 -1.01 -9.83 -3.42
CA ASN A 30 -2.28 -10.58 -3.46
C ASN A 30 -2.40 -11.63 -2.34
N GLY A 31 -1.42 -11.70 -1.44
CA GLY A 31 -1.43 -12.47 -0.20
C GLY A 31 -0.67 -11.71 0.90
N GLY A 32 -0.77 -12.18 2.15
CA GLY A 32 0.04 -11.64 3.25
C GLY A 32 1.43 -12.25 3.23
N VAL A 33 2.46 -11.41 3.33
CA VAL A 33 3.85 -11.86 3.49
C VAL A 33 4.45 -11.13 4.67
N ASP A 34 4.63 -11.88 5.74
CA ASP A 34 5.31 -11.42 6.94
C ASP A 34 6.78 -11.87 6.94
N PHE A 35 7.62 -11.08 7.59
CA PHE A 35 9.01 -11.42 7.90
C PHE A 35 9.40 -10.83 9.24
N TYR A 36 10.46 -11.34 9.85
CA TYR A 36 10.91 -10.91 11.16
C TYR A 36 12.42 -10.65 11.17
N GLY A 37 12.89 -9.77 12.05
CA GLY A 37 14.32 -9.53 12.24
C GLY A 37 14.62 -8.77 13.52
N LYS A 38 15.82 -8.95 14.08
CA LYS A 38 16.25 -8.28 15.32
C LYS A 38 16.76 -6.87 15.09
N ASN A 39 17.13 -6.56 13.85
CA ASN A 39 17.76 -5.29 13.47
C ASN A 39 17.49 -4.97 11.99
N PRO A 40 17.78 -3.75 11.53
CA PRO A 40 17.51 -3.35 10.14
C PRO A 40 18.24 -4.18 9.07
N LYS A 41 19.39 -4.77 9.39
CA LYS A 41 20.14 -5.61 8.45
C LYS A 41 19.41 -6.94 8.22
N GLU A 42 18.99 -7.59 9.31
CA GLU A 42 18.20 -8.83 9.26
C GLU A 42 16.86 -8.61 8.58
N LEU A 43 16.13 -7.54 8.93
CA LEU A 43 14.86 -7.20 8.29
C LEU A 43 14.98 -7.08 6.76
N ARG A 44 16.03 -6.43 6.25
CA ARG A 44 16.24 -6.33 4.79
C ARG A 44 16.53 -7.68 4.14
N ALA A 45 17.24 -8.56 4.83
CA ALA A 45 17.55 -9.90 4.32
C ALA A 45 16.30 -10.78 4.29
N GLU A 46 15.54 -10.80 5.39
CA GLU A 46 14.32 -11.59 5.50
C GLU A 46 13.20 -11.04 4.62
N PHE A 47 13.10 -9.72 4.43
CA PHE A 47 12.20 -9.13 3.42
C PHE A 47 12.49 -9.75 2.04
N LYS A 48 13.73 -9.64 1.55
CA LYS A 48 14.11 -10.18 0.23
C LYS A 48 13.79 -11.67 0.09
N ARG A 49 14.10 -12.45 1.13
CA ARG A 49 13.85 -13.89 1.14
C ARG A 49 12.34 -14.20 1.08
N SER A 50 11.55 -13.62 1.99
CA SER A 50 10.11 -13.86 2.05
C SER A 50 9.41 -13.39 0.77
N LEU A 51 9.83 -12.25 0.21
CA LEU A 51 9.34 -11.77 -1.07
C LEU A 51 9.66 -12.76 -2.21
N GLN A 52 10.89 -13.24 -2.30
CA GLN A 52 11.29 -14.18 -3.37
C GLN A 52 10.48 -15.47 -3.29
N ILE A 53 10.36 -16.07 -2.09
CA ILE A 53 9.55 -17.28 -1.87
C ILE A 53 8.10 -17.04 -2.34
N PHE A 54 7.53 -15.88 -2.00
CA PHE A 54 6.18 -15.54 -2.41
C PHE A 54 6.02 -15.42 -3.93
N LEU A 55 6.98 -14.76 -4.60
CA LEU A 55 6.97 -14.62 -6.06
C LEU A 55 7.11 -15.97 -6.76
N ASP A 56 7.93 -16.88 -6.22
CA ASP A 56 8.10 -18.23 -6.75
C ASP A 56 6.80 -19.03 -6.63
N VAL A 57 6.13 -18.99 -5.48
CA VAL A 57 4.81 -19.62 -5.29
C VAL A 57 3.76 -19.03 -6.23
N CYS A 58 3.80 -17.71 -6.45
CA CYS A 58 2.90 -17.06 -7.40
C CYS A 58 3.11 -17.56 -8.84
N LYS A 59 4.38 -17.70 -9.23
CA LYS A 59 4.78 -18.22 -10.54
C LYS A 59 4.35 -19.68 -10.72
N GLU A 60 4.58 -20.53 -9.73
CA GLU A 60 4.17 -21.95 -9.75
C GLU A 60 2.66 -22.11 -9.89
N LYS A 61 1.88 -21.27 -9.23
CA LYS A 61 0.42 -21.30 -9.26
C LYS A 61 -0.20 -20.53 -10.43
N GLY A 62 0.61 -19.84 -11.25
CA GLY A 62 0.11 -18.99 -12.33
C GLY A 62 -0.73 -17.81 -11.86
N ILE A 63 -0.50 -17.30 -10.64
CA ILE A 63 -1.24 -16.18 -10.06
C ILE A 63 -0.38 -14.91 -10.09
N ALA A 64 -1.02 -13.75 -10.28
CA ALA A 64 -0.33 -12.46 -10.27
C ALA A 64 0.04 -12.07 -8.82
N PRO A 65 1.30 -11.74 -8.50
CA PRO A 65 1.75 -11.52 -7.12
C PRO A 65 1.23 -10.22 -6.49
N ARG A 66 0.78 -9.26 -7.31
CA ARG A 66 0.22 -8.00 -6.84
C ARG A 66 -1.30 -8.07 -6.78
N ARG A 67 -1.91 -7.39 -5.81
CA ARG A 67 -3.36 -7.19 -5.82
C ARG A 67 -3.77 -6.52 -7.12
N HIS A 68 -4.88 -6.99 -7.66
CA HIS A 68 -5.51 -6.32 -8.78
C HIS A 68 -6.23 -5.06 -8.29
N PHE A 69 -5.78 -3.89 -8.74
CA PHE A 69 -6.42 -2.62 -8.45
C PHE A 69 -7.27 -2.21 -9.65
N SER A 70 -8.60 -2.40 -9.56
CA SER A 70 -9.53 -2.18 -10.68
C SER A 70 -9.71 -0.71 -11.09
N GLY A 71 -9.16 0.23 -10.32
CA GLY A 71 -9.40 1.67 -10.48
C GLY A 71 -10.79 2.15 -10.04
N LYS A 72 -11.71 1.23 -9.71
CA LYS A 72 -13.03 1.59 -9.16
C LYS A 72 -12.87 1.88 -7.67
N PHE A 73 -13.10 3.14 -7.28
CA PHE A 73 -12.99 3.61 -5.91
C PHE A 73 -14.32 4.24 -5.48
N ASN A 74 -15.17 3.46 -4.82
CA ASN A 74 -16.45 3.93 -4.29
C ASN A 74 -16.21 4.56 -2.92
N LEU A 75 -16.33 5.89 -2.84
CA LEU A 75 -16.09 6.65 -1.62
C LEU A 75 -17.40 7.17 -1.04
N ARG A 76 -17.60 6.97 0.27
CA ARG A 76 -18.64 7.66 1.03
C ARG A 76 -18.01 8.82 1.79
N ILE A 77 -18.52 10.03 1.53
CA ILE A 77 -18.13 11.26 2.23
C ILE A 77 -19.36 11.92 2.84
N SER A 78 -19.13 12.84 3.79
CA SER A 78 -20.23 13.60 4.38
C SER A 78 -20.88 14.51 3.33
N PRO A 79 -22.19 14.83 3.48
CA PRO A 79 -22.88 15.75 2.57
C PRO A 79 -22.17 17.10 2.44
N GLU A 80 -21.63 17.61 3.54
CA GLU A 80 -20.95 18.92 3.59
C GLU A 80 -19.63 18.91 2.79
N LEU A 81 -18.88 17.81 2.85
CA LEU A 81 -17.67 17.67 2.05
C LEU A 81 -18.02 17.48 0.56
N HIS A 82 -19.08 16.75 0.27
CA HIS A 82 -19.55 16.55 -1.10
C HIS A 82 -19.98 17.87 -1.75
N GLU A 83 -20.73 18.71 -1.02
CA GLU A 83 -21.13 20.05 -1.49
C GLU A 83 -19.91 20.92 -1.82
N LYS A 84 -18.95 21.02 -0.90
CA LYS A 84 -17.71 21.80 -1.11
C LYS A 84 -16.92 21.30 -2.31
N LEU A 85 -16.82 19.98 -2.47
CA LEU A 85 -16.12 19.36 -3.59
C LEU A 85 -16.82 19.62 -4.92
N ALA A 86 -18.15 19.57 -4.95
CA ALA A 86 -18.96 19.84 -6.14
C ALA A 86 -18.83 21.30 -6.60
N ILE A 87 -18.93 22.26 -5.68
CA ILE A 87 -18.77 23.70 -5.98
C ILE A 87 -17.35 23.97 -6.50
N ALA A 88 -16.32 23.42 -5.84
CA ALA A 88 -14.93 23.60 -6.25
C ALA A 88 -14.65 23.00 -7.64
N ALA A 89 -15.22 21.83 -7.95
CA ALA A 89 -15.09 21.20 -9.26
C ALA A 89 -15.78 22.04 -10.35
N GLN A 90 -16.99 22.54 -10.08
CA GLN A 90 -17.74 23.39 -11.01
C GLN A 90 -17.01 24.71 -11.30
N ALA A 91 -16.50 25.38 -10.26
CA ALA A 91 -15.74 26.62 -10.40
C ALA A 91 -14.47 26.45 -11.27
N GLN A 92 -13.90 25.24 -11.30
CA GLN A 92 -12.73 24.91 -12.11
C GLN A 92 -13.07 24.29 -13.48
N GLY A 93 -14.36 24.12 -13.82
CA GLY A 93 -14.79 23.43 -15.05
C GLY A 93 -14.40 21.95 -15.09
N LYS A 94 -14.25 21.30 -13.93
CA LYS A 94 -13.83 19.91 -13.78
C LYS A 94 -14.98 19.04 -13.29
N SER A 95 -14.89 17.73 -13.56
CA SER A 95 -15.74 16.76 -12.86
C SER A 95 -15.27 16.58 -11.41
N ILE A 96 -16.20 16.20 -10.52
CA ILE A 96 -15.87 15.83 -9.13
C ILE A 96 -14.78 14.75 -9.09
N ASN A 97 -14.86 13.76 -9.98
CA ASN A 97 -13.87 12.68 -10.07
C ASN A 97 -12.49 13.19 -10.48
N THR A 98 -12.41 14.16 -11.40
CA THR A 98 -11.14 14.75 -11.82
C THR A 98 -10.46 15.46 -10.64
N LEU A 99 -11.22 16.29 -9.93
CA LEU A 99 -10.69 17.03 -8.78
C LEU A 99 -10.30 16.08 -7.63
N ALA A 100 -11.10 15.05 -7.37
CA ALA A 100 -10.77 14.01 -6.39
C ALA A 100 -9.49 13.25 -6.78
N GLN A 101 -9.31 12.88 -8.05
CA GLN A 101 -8.09 12.22 -8.52
C GLN A 101 -6.85 13.11 -8.38
N GLU A 102 -6.96 14.41 -8.64
CA GLU A 102 -5.86 15.37 -8.42
C GLU A 102 -5.44 15.41 -6.95
N ALA A 103 -6.41 15.52 -6.03
CA ALA A 103 -6.14 15.48 -4.59
C ALA A 103 -5.51 14.15 -4.15
N LEU A 104 -5.99 13.02 -4.69
CA LEU A 104 -5.40 11.71 -4.43
C LEU A 104 -3.96 11.62 -4.92
N ARG A 105 -3.63 12.17 -6.11
CA ARG A 105 -2.27 12.21 -6.64
C ARG A 105 -1.32 12.98 -5.74
N VAL A 106 -1.74 14.13 -5.20
CA VAL A 106 -0.94 14.92 -4.26
C VAL A 106 -0.64 14.12 -2.99
N CYS A 107 -1.66 13.41 -2.46
CA CYS A 107 -1.52 12.61 -1.25
C CYS A 107 -0.53 11.44 -1.39
N VAL A 108 -0.52 10.76 -2.54
CA VAL A 108 0.36 9.58 -2.75
C VAL A 108 1.73 9.92 -3.35
N ALA A 109 1.90 11.13 -3.89
CA ALA A 109 3.19 11.60 -4.40
C ALA A 109 4.09 12.24 -3.32
N SER A 110 3.56 12.37 -2.09
CA SER A 110 4.27 12.88 -0.91
C SER A 110 4.75 11.73 -0.04
#